data_AF-A0A957D7U8-F1
#
_entry.id   AF-A0A957D7U8-F1
#
_cell.length_a   1.000
_cell.length_b   1.000
_cell.length_c   1.000
_cell.angle_alpha   90.00
_cell.angle_beta   90.00
_cell.angle_gamma   90.00
#
_symmetry.space_group_name_H-M   'P 1'
#
loop_
_entity.id
_entity.type
_entity.pdbx_description
1 polymer ?
#
loop_
_entity_poly.entity_id
_entity_poly.type
_entity_poly.pdbx_seq_one_letter_code
_entity_poly.pdbx_strand_id
1 'polypeptide(L)'
;MTQQESYKLRSGIIILPDHSRKIDEQLTQLVQRVPAQFVLLVDITGQVVGAKGSHDGVNLVMMGSLVAGDLAASQEIARLMGEYQDYQIVLREGEKSHTFIADAGPYLALMVKVDAEVPLGWARMLIQQTGAKLASVLADVPEIPKEDIPTPTMDSLDTEFEDSFSDLFDAAIDDMWLE
;
A
#
# COMPACT_ATOMS: atom_id res chain seq x y z
N MET A 1 -9.63 -22.09 14.78
CA MET A 1 -8.58 -21.05 14.83
C MET A 1 -7.36 -21.60 14.11
N THR A 2 -7.22 -21.28 12.83
CA THR A 2 -6.04 -21.67 12.05
C THR A 2 -4.89 -20.78 12.51
N GLN A 3 -3.88 -21.33 13.17
CA GLN A 3 -2.67 -20.57 13.46
C GLN A 3 -2.00 -20.26 12.11
N GLN A 4 -2.00 -18.99 11.71
CA GLN A 4 -1.23 -18.55 10.55
C GLN A 4 0.26 -18.60 10.92
N GLU A 5 1.03 -19.36 10.15
CA GLU A 5 2.49 -19.36 10.22
C GLU A 5 3.04 -17.98 9.84
N SER A 6 4.28 -17.69 10.26
CA SER A 6 4.96 -16.47 9.84
C SER A 6 5.17 -16.47 8.33
N TYR A 7 5.00 -15.32 7.67
CA TYR A 7 5.22 -15.19 6.24
C TYR A 7 5.95 -13.90 5.90
N LYS A 8 6.70 -13.90 4.80
CA LYS A 8 7.43 -12.74 4.30
C LYS A 8 6.59 -12.02 3.24
N LEU A 9 6.45 -10.71 3.39
CA LEU A 9 5.90 -9.84 2.36
C LEU A 9 6.93 -9.57 1.25
N ARG A 10 6.47 -9.27 0.05
CA ARG A 10 7.31 -8.89 -1.10
C ARG A 10 8.13 -7.64 -0.82
N SER A 11 7.61 -6.74 0.01
CA SER A 11 8.32 -5.58 0.57
C SER A 11 9.52 -5.94 1.48
N GLY A 12 9.69 -7.21 1.86
CA GLY A 12 10.79 -7.68 2.69
C GLY A 12 10.44 -7.89 4.17
N ILE A 13 9.25 -7.45 4.59
CA ILE A 13 8.78 -7.48 5.98
C ILE A 13 8.29 -8.87 6.38
N ILE A 14 8.66 -9.32 7.59
CA ILE A 14 8.17 -10.58 8.15
C ILE A 14 6.93 -10.31 9.01
N ILE A 15 5.82 -10.96 8.67
CA ILE A 15 4.59 -10.97 9.45
C ILE A 15 4.61 -12.19 10.37
N LEU A 16 4.69 -11.94 11.67
CA LEU A 16 4.58 -12.98 12.71
C LEU A 16 3.10 -13.28 13.02
N PRO A 17 2.79 -14.44 13.63
CA PRO A 17 1.41 -14.80 13.98
C PRO A 17 0.70 -13.74 14.84
N ASP A 18 1.43 -13.10 15.75
CA ASP A 18 0.90 -12.01 16.57
C ASP A 18 0.61 -10.72 15.77
N HIS A 19 1.43 -10.40 14.76
CA HIS A 19 1.18 -9.29 13.84
C HIS A 19 -0.08 -9.55 13.02
N SER A 20 -0.21 -10.75 12.44
CA SER A 20 -1.39 -11.15 11.66
C SER A 20 -2.68 -11.01 12.48
N ARG A 21 -2.67 -11.50 13.73
CA ARG A 21 -3.82 -11.38 14.65
C ARG A 21 -4.20 -9.93 14.92
N LYS A 22 -3.22 -9.09 15.29
CA LYS A 22 -3.46 -7.66 15.58
C LYS A 22 -3.95 -6.90 14.35
N ILE A 23 -3.41 -7.20 13.16
CA ILE A 23 -3.88 -6.65 11.89
C ILE A 23 -5.34 -7.03 11.66
N ASP A 24 -5.68 -8.32 11.77
CA ASP A 24 -7.04 -8.80 11.57
C ASP A 24 -8.06 -8.14 12.52
N GLU A 25 -7.66 -7.95 13.79
CA GLU A 25 -8.44 -7.22 14.79
C GLU A 25 -8.66 -5.75 14.39
N GLN A 26 -7.63 -5.04 13.93
CA GLN A 26 -7.76 -3.64 13.48
C GLN A 26 -8.67 -3.51 12.26
N LEU A 27 -8.52 -4.38 11.25
CA LEU A 27 -9.37 -4.37 10.06
C LEU A 27 -10.83 -4.69 10.40
N THR A 28 -11.05 -5.65 11.30
CA THR A 28 -12.40 -6.01 11.77
C THR A 28 -13.05 -4.86 12.54
N GLN A 29 -12.31 -4.19 13.43
CA GLN A 29 -12.80 -3.02 14.14
C GLN A 29 -13.12 -1.86 13.19
N LEU A 30 -12.31 -1.66 12.15
CA LEU A 30 -12.55 -0.59 11.18
C LEU A 30 -13.87 -0.77 10.44
N VAL A 31 -14.15 -1.98 9.92
CA VAL A 31 -15.42 -2.30 9.23
C VAL A 31 -16.65 -2.11 10.12
N GLN A 32 -16.50 -2.22 11.45
CA GLN A 32 -17.60 -1.99 12.39
C GLN A 32 -17.78 -0.50 12.73
N ARG A 33 -16.70 0.26 12.85
CA ARG A 33 -16.73 1.68 13.29
C ARG A 33 -17.00 2.65 12.14
N VAL A 34 -16.44 2.35 10.98
CA VAL A 34 -16.83 2.93 9.70
C VAL A 34 -17.68 1.85 9.06
N PRO A 35 -18.98 2.05 8.77
CA PRO A 35 -19.80 1.06 8.07
C PRO A 35 -19.27 0.90 6.63
N ALA A 36 -18.12 0.26 6.51
CA ALA A 36 -17.35 0.10 5.31
C ALA A 36 -17.87 -1.12 4.57
N GLN A 37 -18.11 -0.95 3.28
CA GLN A 37 -18.47 -2.05 2.40
C GLN A 37 -17.31 -3.04 2.28
N PHE A 38 -16.09 -2.49 2.16
CA PHE A 38 -14.89 -3.25 1.87
C PHE A 38 -13.65 -2.55 2.43
N VAL A 39 -12.75 -3.33 3.00
CA VAL A 39 -11.42 -2.89 3.47
C VAL A 39 -10.37 -3.83 2.91
N LEU A 40 -9.29 -3.27 2.38
CA LEU A 40 -8.15 -4.00 1.85
C LEU A 40 -6.86 -3.39 2.42
N LEU A 41 -6.04 -4.23 3.04
CA LEU A 41 -4.70 -3.89 3.45
C LEU A 41 -3.71 -4.60 2.52
N VAL A 42 -2.83 -3.83 1.91
CA VAL A 42 -1.75 -4.35 1.06
C VAL A 42 -0.40 -3.81 1.53
N ASP A 43 0.67 -4.49 1.13
CA ASP A 43 2.00 -3.93 1.24
C ASP A 43 2.29 -2.93 0.10
N ILE A 44 3.40 -2.19 0.19
CA ILE A 44 3.81 -1.20 -0.83
C ILE A 44 4.05 -1.80 -2.24
N THR A 45 4.09 -3.12 -2.38
CA THR A 45 4.21 -3.81 -3.68
C THR A 45 2.85 -4.28 -4.22
N GLY A 46 1.78 -4.08 -3.45
CA GLY A 46 0.43 -4.54 -3.76
C GLY A 46 0.12 -5.97 -3.31
N GLN A 47 1.00 -6.60 -2.52
CA GLN A 47 0.67 -7.91 -1.95
C GLN A 47 -0.43 -7.76 -0.90
N VAL A 48 -1.49 -8.56 -1.03
CA VAL A 48 -2.59 -8.58 -0.07
C VAL A 48 -2.13 -9.10 1.29
N VAL A 49 -2.33 -8.29 2.33
CA VAL A 49 -2.06 -8.63 3.74
C VAL A 49 -3.35 -9.05 4.44
N GLY A 50 -4.46 -8.39 4.14
CA GLY A 50 -5.76 -8.74 4.71
C GLY A 50 -6.92 -8.00 4.03
N ALA A 51 -8.12 -8.59 4.09
CA ALA A 51 -9.33 -8.00 3.54
C ALA A 51 -10.54 -8.29 4.45
N LYS A 52 -11.48 -7.34 4.53
CA LYS A 52 -12.73 -7.46 5.30
C LYS A 52 -13.89 -6.80 4.56
N GLY A 53 -15.13 -7.18 4.90
CA GLY A 53 -16.34 -6.72 4.23
C GLY A 53 -16.70 -7.54 3.00
N SER A 54 -17.72 -7.11 2.25
CA SER A 54 -18.16 -7.79 1.03
C SER A 54 -17.23 -7.44 -0.14
N HIS A 55 -16.69 -8.47 -0.78
CA HIS A 55 -15.74 -8.36 -1.89
C HIS A 55 -16.02 -9.41 -2.97
N ASP A 56 -17.29 -9.82 -3.08
CA ASP A 56 -17.72 -10.81 -4.05
C ASP A 56 -17.43 -10.31 -5.47
N GLY A 57 -16.69 -11.11 -6.25
CA GLY A 57 -16.30 -10.77 -7.61
C GLY A 57 -15.12 -9.79 -7.75
N VAL A 58 -14.48 -9.38 -6.64
CA VAL A 58 -13.30 -8.51 -6.69
C VAL A 58 -12.02 -9.35 -6.73
N ASN A 59 -11.18 -9.12 -7.74
CA ASN A 59 -9.84 -9.69 -7.77
C ASN A 59 -8.92 -8.89 -6.83
N LEU A 60 -8.73 -9.40 -5.61
CA LEU A 60 -7.93 -8.74 -4.57
C LEU A 60 -6.47 -8.53 -4.96
N VAL A 61 -5.88 -9.43 -5.75
CA VAL A 61 -4.48 -9.31 -6.20
C VAL A 61 -4.34 -8.13 -7.13
N MET A 62 -5.22 -8.02 -8.12
CA MET A 62 -5.24 -6.87 -9.04
C MET A 62 -5.54 -5.57 -8.30
N MET A 63 -6.49 -5.59 -7.36
CA MET A 63 -6.81 -4.42 -6.55
C MET A 63 -5.60 -3.99 -5.70
N GLY A 64 -4.86 -4.93 -5.12
CA GLY A 64 -3.66 -4.65 -4.36
C GLY A 64 -2.59 -3.92 -5.17
N SER A 65 -2.28 -4.43 -6.37
CA SER A 65 -1.34 -3.77 -7.28
C SER A 65 -1.77 -2.36 -7.65
N LEU A 66 -3.06 -2.15 -7.94
CA LEU A 66 -3.60 -0.83 -8.29
C LEU A 66 -3.56 0.14 -7.09
N VAL A 67 -3.91 -0.32 -5.89
CA VAL A 67 -3.87 0.49 -4.66
C VAL A 67 -2.45 0.94 -4.34
N ALA A 68 -1.48 0.03 -4.41
CA ALA A 68 -0.08 0.36 -4.16
C ALA A 68 0.45 1.38 -5.18
N GLY A 69 0.16 1.16 -6.47
CA GLY A 69 0.54 2.10 -7.53
C GLY A 69 -0.13 3.46 -7.39
N ASP A 70 -1.42 3.51 -7.06
CA ASP A 70 -2.18 4.76 -6.90
C ASP A 70 -1.65 5.61 -5.74
N LEU A 71 -1.37 4.97 -4.60
CA LEU A 71 -0.79 5.67 -3.45
C LEU A 71 0.62 6.16 -3.76
N ALA A 72 1.46 5.34 -4.37
CA ALA A 72 2.83 5.71 -4.73
C ALA A 72 2.86 6.90 -5.70
N ALA A 73 2.02 6.88 -6.75
CA ALA A 73 1.90 7.99 -7.69
C ALA A 73 1.37 9.26 -7.01
N SER A 74 0.41 9.14 -6.10
CA SER A 74 -0.13 10.28 -5.36
C SER A 74 0.90 10.90 -4.40
N GLN A 75 1.70 10.05 -3.74
CA GLN A 75 2.84 10.48 -2.91
C GLN A 75 3.90 11.22 -3.73
N GLU A 76 4.18 10.72 -4.94
CA GLU A 76 5.11 11.36 -5.86
C GLU A 76 4.62 12.73 -6.31
N ILE A 77 3.33 12.88 -6.64
CA ILE A 77 2.72 14.19 -6.93
C ILE A 77 2.92 15.14 -5.74
N ALA A 78 2.63 14.70 -4.52
CA ALA A 78 2.80 15.55 -3.34
C ALA A 78 4.27 15.95 -3.11
N ARG A 79 5.22 15.04 -3.37
CA ARG A 79 6.66 15.33 -3.30
C ARG A 79 7.08 16.39 -4.31
N LEU A 80 6.64 16.27 -5.56
CA LEU A 80 6.90 17.26 -6.61
C LEU A 80 6.28 18.63 -6.31
N MET A 81 5.15 18.66 -5.59
CA MET A 81 4.50 19.89 -5.14
C MET A 81 5.11 20.48 -3.86
N GLY A 82 6.05 19.77 -3.20
CA GLY A 82 6.60 20.19 -1.91
C GLY A 82 5.63 20.03 -0.73
N GLU A 83 4.57 19.24 -0.90
CA GLU A 83 3.50 19.01 0.09
C GLU A 83 3.48 17.56 0.61
N TYR A 84 4.59 16.82 0.43
CA TYR A 84 4.67 15.47 0.98
C TYR A 84 4.55 15.51 2.52
N GLN A 85 3.68 14.66 3.03
CA GLN A 85 3.38 14.51 4.45
C GLN A 85 3.27 13.03 4.78
N ASP A 86 3.68 12.63 5.98
CA ASP A 86 3.41 11.28 6.45
C ASP A 86 1.89 11.06 6.57
N TYR A 87 1.42 9.82 6.36
CA TYR A 87 0.01 9.46 6.46
C TYR A 87 -0.90 10.12 5.42
N GLN A 88 -0.41 10.23 4.18
CA GLN A 88 -1.23 10.72 3.07
C GLN A 88 -2.49 9.89 2.86
N ILE A 89 -3.54 10.56 2.39
CA ILE A 89 -4.80 9.91 2.07
C ILE A 89 -5.34 10.46 0.75
N VAL A 90 -5.68 9.56 -0.16
CA VAL A 90 -6.37 9.85 -1.40
C VAL A 90 -7.85 9.53 -1.20
N LEU A 91 -8.71 10.51 -1.46
CA LEU A 91 -10.16 10.34 -1.48
C LEU A 91 -10.65 10.38 -2.92
N ARG A 92 -11.37 9.33 -3.33
CA ARG A 92 -12.11 9.28 -4.59
C ARG A 92 -13.59 9.32 -4.25
N GLU A 93 -14.23 10.44 -4.58
CA GLU A 93 -15.67 10.61 -4.37
C GLU A 93 -16.47 10.00 -5.53
N GLY A 94 -17.62 9.40 -5.21
CA GLY A 94 -18.53 8.85 -6.19
C GLY A 94 -19.97 8.91 -5.67
N GLU A 95 -20.94 8.92 -6.58
CA GLU A 95 -22.36 9.10 -6.25
C GLU A 95 -22.93 8.02 -5.32
N LYS A 96 -22.39 6.79 -5.40
CA LYS A 96 -22.86 5.63 -4.61
C LYS A 96 -21.93 5.25 -3.48
N SER A 97 -20.65 5.61 -3.59
CA SER A 97 -19.64 5.19 -2.64
C SER A 97 -18.40 6.06 -2.75
N HIS A 98 -17.73 6.25 -1.62
CA HIS A 98 -16.42 6.87 -1.54
C HIS A 98 -15.35 5.81 -1.32
N THR A 99 -14.18 6.03 -1.91
CA THR A 99 -12.99 5.19 -1.70
C THR A 99 -11.89 6.04 -1.10
N PHE A 100 -11.32 5.56 0.00
CA PHE A 100 -10.13 6.10 0.62
C PHE A 100 -8.97 5.15 0.37
N ILE A 101 -7.80 5.69 0.03
CA ILE A 101 -6.52 4.96 0.04
C ILE A 101 -5.60 5.76 0.95
N ALA A 102 -5.26 5.18 2.09
CA ALA A 102 -4.46 5.80 3.12
C ALA A 102 -3.13 5.05 3.29
N ASP A 103 -2.08 5.82 3.51
CA ASP A 103 -0.84 5.31 4.06
C ASP A 103 -1.07 4.74 5.48
N ALA A 104 -0.55 3.54 5.72
CA ALA A 104 -0.61 2.82 7.00
C ALA A 104 0.79 2.49 7.54
N GLY A 105 1.72 3.42 7.36
CA GLY A 105 3.12 3.30 7.71
C GLY A 105 3.98 2.92 6.50
N PRO A 106 5.30 2.81 6.66
CA PRO A 106 6.26 2.77 5.54
C PRO A 106 6.11 1.55 4.62
N TYR A 107 5.39 0.50 5.04
CA TYR A 107 5.27 -0.75 4.28
C TYR A 107 3.85 -1.10 3.87
N LEU A 108 2.84 -0.33 4.27
CA LEU A 108 1.44 -0.72 4.10
C LEU A 108 0.57 0.40 3.52
N ALA A 109 -0.39 0.01 2.68
CA ALA A 109 -1.45 0.86 2.18
C ALA A 109 -2.82 0.26 2.54
N LEU A 110 -3.71 1.11 3.06
CA LEU A 110 -5.05 0.76 3.51
C LEU A 110 -6.10 1.39 2.58
N MET A 111 -6.80 0.55 1.81
CA MET A 111 -7.95 0.95 1.01
C MET A 111 -9.25 0.66 1.79
N VAL A 112 -10.17 1.62 1.76
CA VAL A 112 -11.48 1.53 2.42
C VAL A 112 -12.55 2.08 1.50
N LYS A 113 -13.58 1.28 1.23
CA LYS A 113 -14.76 1.69 0.49
C LYS A 113 -15.95 1.82 1.41
N VAL A 114 -16.64 2.95 1.35
CA VAL A 114 -17.81 3.27 2.18
C VAL A 114 -18.97 3.73 1.31
N ASP A 115 -20.19 3.55 1.79
CA ASP A 115 -21.38 4.13 1.17
C ASP A 115 -21.31 5.68 1.13
N ALA A 116 -22.00 6.29 0.15
CA ALA A 116 -21.99 7.75 -0.04
C ALA A 116 -22.62 8.52 1.15
N GLU A 117 -23.46 7.86 1.94
CA GLU A 117 -24.09 8.43 3.12
C GLU A 117 -23.13 8.54 4.33
N VAL A 118 -21.97 7.89 4.28
CA VAL A 118 -20.99 7.93 5.37
C VAL A 118 -20.29 9.30 5.39
N PRO A 119 -20.35 10.04 6.52
CA PRO A 119 -19.72 11.35 6.60
C PRO A 119 -18.20 11.28 6.36
N LEU A 120 -17.71 11.99 5.34
CA LEU A 120 -16.31 11.93 4.88
C LEU A 120 -15.30 12.22 6.01
N GLY A 121 -15.55 13.24 6.83
CA GLY A 121 -14.67 13.59 7.95
C GLY A 121 -14.58 12.49 9.02
N TRP A 122 -15.69 11.81 9.30
CA TRP A 122 -15.74 10.69 10.23
C TRP A 122 -14.97 9.48 9.70
N ALA A 123 -15.22 9.11 8.44
CA ALA A 123 -14.50 8.04 7.77
C ALA A 123 -12.99 8.33 7.76
N ARG A 124 -12.58 9.52 7.29
CA ARG A 124 -11.18 9.95 7.25
C ARG A 124 -10.50 9.80 8.60
N MET A 125 -11.09 10.34 9.67
CA MET A 125 -10.52 10.26 11.01
C MET A 125 -10.30 8.81 11.47
N LEU A 126 -11.31 7.95 11.29
CA LEU A 126 -11.22 6.55 11.71
C LEU A 126 -10.24 5.72 10.88
N ILE A 127 -10.14 6.01 9.58
CA ILE A 127 -9.21 5.36 8.67
C ILE A 127 -7.77 5.74 9.05
N GLN A 128 -7.49 7.04 9.26
CA GLN A 128 -6.18 7.51 9.70
C GLN A 128 -5.77 6.92 11.07
N GLN A 129 -6.70 6.88 12.03
CA GLN A 129 -6.46 6.25 13.33
C GLN A 129 -6.12 4.75 13.19
N THR A 130 -6.83 4.05 12.30
CA THR A 130 -6.55 2.63 12.05
C THR A 130 -5.20 2.45 11.34
N GLY A 131 -4.89 3.29 10.36
CA GLY A 131 -3.59 3.29 9.67
C GLY A 131 -2.42 3.45 10.65
N ALA A 132 -2.51 4.40 11.58
CA ALA A 132 -1.48 4.60 12.61
C ALA A 132 -1.33 3.38 13.54
N LYS A 133 -2.44 2.73 13.91
CA LYS A 133 -2.40 1.49 14.71
C LYS A 133 -1.77 0.35 13.93
N LEU A 134 -2.11 0.17 12.65
CA LEU A 134 -1.51 -0.84 11.78
C LEU A 134 0.00 -0.61 11.64
N ALA A 135 0.44 0.63 11.45
CA ALA A 135 1.86 0.99 11.43
C ALA A 135 2.55 0.56 12.74
N SER A 136 1.93 0.84 13.90
CA SER A 136 2.48 0.45 15.20
C SER A 136 2.57 -1.06 15.42
N VAL A 137 1.73 -1.87 14.75
CA VAL A 137 1.81 -3.34 14.82
C VAL A 137 3.10 -3.86 14.17
N LEU A 138 3.64 -3.12 13.19
CA LEU A 138 4.86 -3.49 12.48
C LEU A 138 6.10 -2.69 12.91
N ALA A 139 5.98 -1.79 13.88
CA ALA A 139 7.07 -0.92 14.32
C ALA A 139 8.27 -1.70 14.93
N ASP A 140 8.00 -2.87 15.53
CA ASP A 140 9.03 -3.73 16.13
C ASP A 140 9.57 -4.79 15.15
N VAL A 141 9.15 -4.77 13.88
CA VAL A 141 9.64 -5.73 12.90
C VAL A 141 11.05 -5.30 12.47
N PRO A 142 12.09 -6.15 12.66
CA PRO A 142 13.39 -5.85 12.10
C PRO A 142 13.26 -5.81 10.57
N GLU A 143 13.54 -4.64 9.98
CA GLU A 143 13.78 -4.55 8.54
C GLU A 143 14.90 -5.53 8.21
N ILE A 144 14.61 -6.51 7.36
CA ILE A 144 15.68 -7.23 6.68
C ILE A 144 16.28 -6.19 5.72
N PRO A 145 17.58 -5.85 5.82
CA PRO A 145 18.20 -4.93 4.89
C PRO A 145 17.84 -5.38 3.48
N LYS A 146 17.24 -4.48 2.69
CA LYS A 146 17.18 -4.68 1.25
C LYS A 146 18.65 -4.86 0.83
N GLU A 147 18.97 -5.90 0.07
CA GLU A 147 20.26 -5.90 -0.63
C GLU A 147 20.28 -4.59 -1.40
N ASP A 148 21.21 -3.69 -1.06
CA ASP A 148 21.38 -2.41 -1.71
C ASP A 148 21.68 -2.69 -3.19
N ILE A 149 20.64 -2.74 -4.00
CA ILE A 149 20.79 -2.45 -5.42
C ILE A 149 21.12 -0.97 -5.42
N PRO A 150 22.33 -0.56 -5.84
CA PRO A 150 22.72 0.84 -5.86
C PRO A 150 21.63 1.60 -6.62
N THR A 151 20.84 2.40 -5.90
CA THR A 151 19.87 3.28 -6.54
C THR A 151 20.71 4.42 -7.09
N PRO A 152 20.86 4.59 -8.41
CA PRO A 152 21.69 5.64 -8.95
C PRO A 152 21.09 6.97 -8.50
N THR A 153 21.80 7.71 -7.67
CA THR A 153 21.47 9.11 -7.41
C THR A 153 21.75 9.88 -8.69
N MET A 154 20.80 10.73 -9.15
CA MET A 154 20.98 11.56 -10.35
C MET A 154 22.25 12.42 -10.30
N ASP A 155 22.76 12.75 -9.11
CA ASP A 155 23.96 13.56 -8.92
C ASP A 155 25.28 12.80 -9.19
N SER A 156 25.24 11.49 -9.42
CA SER A 156 26.43 10.66 -9.67
C SER A 156 26.39 9.91 -11.00
N LEU A 157 25.58 10.36 -11.94
CA LEU A 157 25.47 9.79 -13.28
C LEU A 157 26.49 10.49 -14.21
N ASP A 158 27.62 9.84 -14.46
CA ASP A 158 28.45 10.20 -15.61
C ASP A 158 27.71 9.79 -16.90
N THR A 159 27.80 10.61 -17.95
CA THR A 159 27.14 10.39 -19.26
C THR A 159 27.37 8.98 -19.84
N GLU A 160 28.52 8.37 -19.57
CA GLU A 160 28.84 7.01 -20.03
C GLU A 160 27.98 5.91 -19.36
N PHE A 161 27.48 6.16 -18.14
CA PHE A 161 26.60 5.23 -17.43
C PHE A 161 25.14 5.34 -17.91
N GLU A 162 24.68 6.55 -18.22
CA GLU A 162 23.33 6.75 -18.78
C GLU A 162 23.18 6.07 -20.13
N ASP A 163 24.17 6.20 -21.02
CA ASP A 163 24.16 5.55 -22.34
C ASP A 163 24.13 4.02 -22.19
N SER A 164 24.99 3.47 -21.32
CA SER A 164 25.03 2.01 -21.07
C SER A 164 23.78 1.47 -20.39
N PHE A 165 23.12 2.27 -19.54
CA PHE A 165 21.87 1.87 -18.90
C PHE A 165 20.69 1.95 -19.87
N SER A 166 20.61 3.00 -20.70
CA SER A 166 19.57 3.14 -21.73
C SER A 166 19.63 1.99 -22.70
N ASP A 167 20.81 1.66 -23.23
CA ASP A 167 20.98 0.54 -24.18
C ASP A 167 20.51 -0.80 -23.58
N LEU A 168 20.80 -1.03 -22.30
CA LEU A 168 20.45 -2.27 -21.59
C LEU A 168 18.96 -2.34 -21.24
N PHE A 169 18.37 -1.19 -20.92
CA PHE A 169 16.94 -1.06 -20.64
C PHE A 169 16.10 -1.16 -21.93
N ASP A 170 16.52 -0.49 -23.00
CA ASP A 170 15.88 -0.54 -24.31
C ASP A 170 15.93 -1.96 -24.89
N ALA A 171 17.06 -2.65 -24.77
CA ALA A 171 17.17 -4.06 -25.17
C ALA A 171 16.23 -4.97 -24.37
N ALA A 172 16.08 -4.73 -23.06
CA ALA A 172 15.17 -5.51 -22.22
C ALA A 172 13.68 -5.23 -22.54
N ILE A 173 13.34 -3.98 -22.85
CA ILE A 173 12.00 -3.59 -23.29
C ILE A 173 11.68 -4.23 -24.64
N ASP A 174 12.59 -4.15 -25.61
CA ASP A 174 12.40 -4.75 -26.95
C ASP A 174 12.17 -6.27 -26.88
N ASP A 175 12.89 -6.98 -26.01
CA ASP A 175 12.73 -8.42 -25.80
C ASP A 175 11.34 -8.76 -25.21
N MET A 176 10.77 -7.87 -24.38
CA MET A 176 9.43 -8.03 -23.82
C MET A 176 8.30 -7.76 -24.84
N TRP A 177 8.55 -6.98 -25.88
CA TRP A 177 7.55 -6.65 -26.90
C TRP A 177 7.57 -7.62 -28.10
N LEU A 178 8.54 -8.54 -28.15
CA LEU A 178 8.70 -9.52 -29.22
C LEU A 178 8.09 -10.91 -28.92
N GLU A 179 7.33 -11.05 -27.82
CA GLU A 179 6.40 -12.19 -27.58
C GLU A 179 4.94 -11.86 -27.90
#